data_AF-A0A7S2Z0Y3-F1
#
_entry.id   AF-A0A7S2Z0Y3-F1
#
_cell.length_a   1.000
_cell.length_b   1.000
_cell.length_c   1.000
_cell.angle_alpha   90.00
_cell.angle_beta   90.00
_cell.angle_gamma   90.00
#
_symmetry.space_group_name_H-M   'P 1'
#
loop_
_entity.id
_entity.type
_entity.pdbx_description
1 polymer ?
#
loop_
_entity_poly.entity_id
_entity_poly.type
_entity_poly.pdbx_seq_one_letter_code
_entity_poly.pdbx_strand_id
1 'polypeptide(L)'
;MVANIGVLKEHGVEKLFHLEPGLKVGGFESVQDVVYLVRPTIANMKLVSEQVIEAEGEAERKDRKKGGGPGGGARKNLHFSVYFTPRKTVICERILEEEGVLGSLQVDEYPLWLIPFEEDVLSLELDSVFHEVSVERDFSSLYDVASAIVQLQKVCGVIPQVEGKGE
;
A
#
# COMPACT_ATOMS: atom_id res chain seq x y z
N MET A 1 1.36 16.43 -7.80
CA MET A 1 2.06 15.36 -7.04
C MET A 1 2.05 15.77 -5.58
N VAL A 2 1.46 14.95 -4.69
CA VAL A 2 1.24 15.33 -3.28
C VAL A 2 2.56 15.47 -2.49
N ALA A 3 3.61 14.76 -2.90
CA ALA A 3 4.97 14.95 -2.40
C ALA A 3 5.99 14.78 -3.54
N ASN A 4 7.03 15.61 -3.56
CA ASN A 4 8.15 15.46 -4.49
C ASN A 4 9.12 14.38 -3.97
N ILE A 5 9.78 13.66 -4.88
CA ILE A 5 10.89 12.74 -4.58
C ILE A 5 11.94 13.38 -3.67
N GLY A 6 12.21 14.69 -3.80
CA GLY A 6 13.10 15.42 -2.90
C GLY A 6 12.68 15.32 -1.42
N VAL A 7 11.39 15.54 -1.13
CA VAL A 7 10.83 15.42 0.22
C VAL A 7 10.95 13.98 0.73
N LEU A 8 10.69 12.99 -0.12
CA LEU A 8 10.83 11.59 0.26
C LEU A 8 12.28 11.24 0.62
N LYS A 9 13.25 11.73 -0.15
CA LYS A 9 14.68 11.55 0.12
C LYS A 9 15.13 12.22 1.42
N GLU A 10 14.62 13.42 1.71
CA GLU A 10 14.87 14.12 2.98
C GLU A 10 14.37 13.31 4.19
N HIS A 11 13.35 12.47 3.99
CA HIS A 11 12.80 11.57 5.01
C HIS A 11 13.35 10.14 4.91
N GLY A 12 14.48 9.94 4.23
CA GLY A 12 15.21 8.65 4.23
C GLY A 12 14.76 7.64 3.18
N VAL A 13 13.86 8.02 2.25
CA VAL A 13 13.52 7.15 1.12
C VAL A 13 14.67 7.12 0.13
N GLU A 14 15.44 6.04 0.13
CA GLU A 14 16.56 5.88 -0.80
C GLU A 14 16.08 5.60 -2.24
N LYS A 15 15.03 4.78 -2.39
CA LYS A 15 14.55 4.26 -3.68
C LYS A 15 13.03 4.09 -3.72
N LEU A 16 12.50 4.18 -4.92
CA LEU A 16 11.08 4.00 -5.24
C LEU A 16 10.95 2.97 -6.36
N PHE A 17 10.02 2.05 -6.20
CA PHE A 17 9.75 0.98 -7.16
C PHE A 17 8.25 0.85 -7.38
N HIS A 18 7.87 0.39 -8.57
CA HIS A 18 6.53 -0.13 -8.78
C HIS A 18 6.41 -1.52 -8.16
N LEU A 19 5.21 -1.86 -7.68
CA LEU A 19 4.89 -3.20 -7.22
C LEU A 19 4.82 -4.14 -8.44
N GLU A 20 5.78 -5.04 -8.55
CA GLU A 20 5.92 -6.01 -9.63
C GLU A 20 6.38 -7.35 -9.03
N PRO A 21 6.22 -8.48 -9.75
CA PRO A 21 6.76 -9.76 -9.27
C PRO A 21 8.26 -9.69 -8.99
N GLY A 22 8.68 -10.33 -7.90
CA GLY A 22 10.06 -10.37 -7.44
C GLY A 22 10.50 -9.14 -6.64
N LEU A 23 11.14 -9.36 -5.50
CA LEU A 23 11.67 -8.25 -4.71
C LEU A 23 12.99 -7.72 -5.30
N LYS A 24 12.96 -6.51 -5.87
CA LYS A 24 14.13 -5.83 -6.46
C LYS A 24 15.08 -5.23 -5.40
N VAL A 25 15.34 -5.94 -4.30
CA VAL A 25 16.22 -5.49 -3.20
C VAL A 25 17.66 -6.01 -3.34
N GLY A 26 17.93 -6.79 -4.39
CA GLY A 26 19.26 -7.25 -4.78
C GLY A 26 20.22 -6.10 -5.06
N GLY A 27 20.91 -5.62 -4.03
CA GLY A 27 21.93 -4.57 -4.11
C GLY A 27 21.90 -3.52 -2.99
N PHE A 28 20.97 -3.57 -2.05
CA PHE A 28 20.82 -2.48 -1.07
C PHE A 28 21.35 -2.89 0.30
N GLU A 29 22.67 -2.91 0.47
CA GLU A 29 23.32 -3.29 1.74
C GLU A 29 22.85 -2.47 2.95
N SER A 30 22.39 -1.22 2.75
CA SER A 30 21.93 -0.28 3.80
C SER A 30 20.44 -0.34 4.16
N VAL A 31 19.57 -0.86 3.28
CA VAL A 31 18.11 -0.77 3.50
C VAL A 31 17.67 -1.72 4.61
N GLN A 32 16.90 -1.17 5.56
CA GLN A 32 16.32 -1.88 6.69
C GLN A 32 14.79 -1.93 6.61
N ASP A 33 14.16 -0.89 6.06
CA ASP A 33 12.69 -0.78 5.99
C ASP A 33 12.20 -0.85 4.53
N VAL A 34 11.16 -1.64 4.31
CA VAL A 34 10.44 -1.73 3.03
C VAL A 34 8.98 -1.35 3.28
N VAL A 35 8.58 -0.25 2.67
CA VAL A 35 7.23 0.32 2.83
C VAL A 35 6.44 0.14 1.54
N TYR A 36 5.38 -0.65 1.59
CA TYR A 36 4.41 -0.82 0.53
C TYR A 36 3.30 0.23 0.70
N LEU A 37 3.03 1.01 -0.36
CA LEU A 37 1.88 1.89 -0.44
C LEU A 37 0.98 1.40 -1.58
N VAL A 38 -0.14 0.77 -1.25
CA VAL A 38 -0.92 -0.05 -2.22
C VAL A 38 -2.43 0.13 -2.08
N ARG A 39 -3.15 0.00 -3.20
CA ARG A 39 -4.61 -0.16 -3.18
C ARG A 39 -4.97 -1.54 -2.59
N PRO A 40 -6.07 -1.68 -1.82
CA PRO A 40 -6.49 -2.94 -1.19
C PRO A 40 -7.11 -3.90 -2.20
N THR A 41 -6.30 -4.46 -3.11
CA THR A 41 -6.73 -5.45 -4.10
C THR A 41 -6.09 -6.80 -3.84
N ILE A 42 -6.79 -7.88 -4.23
CA ILE A 42 -6.29 -9.26 -4.12
C ILE A 42 -4.95 -9.41 -4.86
N ALA A 43 -4.85 -8.82 -6.06
CA ALA A 43 -3.64 -8.87 -6.88
C ALA A 43 -2.44 -8.24 -6.16
N ASN A 44 -2.63 -7.08 -5.53
CA ASN A 44 -1.57 -6.42 -4.78
C ASN A 44 -1.14 -7.24 -3.55
N MET A 45 -2.09 -7.86 -2.84
CA MET A 45 -1.76 -8.69 -1.67
C MET A 45 -0.92 -9.90 -2.06
N LYS A 46 -1.23 -10.56 -3.18
CA LYS A 46 -0.42 -11.67 -3.68
C LYS A 46 1.01 -11.24 -4.00
N LEU A 47 1.18 -10.08 -4.66
CA LEU A 47 2.51 -9.55 -4.98
C LEU A 47 3.30 -9.16 -3.72
N VAL A 48 2.65 -8.53 -2.74
CA VAL A 48 3.27 -8.19 -1.45
C VAL A 48 3.71 -9.47 -0.73
N SER A 49 2.83 -10.47 -0.64
CA SER A 49 3.15 -11.76 -0.01
C SER A 49 4.33 -12.45 -0.68
N GLU A 50 4.33 -12.53 -2.01
CA GLU A 50 5.43 -13.12 -2.80
C GLU A 50 6.76 -12.45 -2.46
N GLN A 51 6.82 -11.12 -2.47
CA GLN A 51 8.04 -10.37 -2.18
C GLN A 51 8.54 -10.56 -0.74
N VAL A 52 7.64 -10.63 0.24
CA VAL A 52 7.99 -10.86 1.66
C VAL A 52 8.57 -12.28 1.84
N ILE A 53 7.89 -13.30 1.28
CA ILE A 53 8.33 -14.69 1.35
C ILE A 53 9.71 -14.88 0.70
N GLU A 54 9.93 -14.28 -0.47
CA GLU A 54 11.22 -14.33 -1.14
C GLU A 54 12.33 -13.71 -0.30
N ALA A 55 12.07 -12.55 0.30
CA ALA A 55 13.05 -11.82 1.10
C ALA A 55 13.47 -12.61 2.36
N GLU A 56 12.48 -13.17 3.06
CA GLU A 56 12.72 -14.00 4.24
C GLU A 56 13.46 -15.29 3.88
N GLY A 57 13.05 -15.96 2.79
CA GLY A 57 13.72 -17.16 2.29
C GLY A 57 15.17 -16.91 1.85
N GLU A 58 15.48 -15.76 1.27
CA GLU A 58 16.86 -15.36 0.96
C GLU A 58 17.71 -15.13 2.21
N ALA A 59 17.14 -14.52 3.25
CA ALA A 59 17.80 -14.28 4.53
C ALA A 59 18.19 -15.62 5.18
N GLU A 60 17.26 -16.58 5.25
CA GLU A 60 17.51 -17.92 5.80
C GLU A 60 18.61 -18.69 5.05
N ARG A 61 18.62 -18.61 3.71
CA ARG A 61 19.63 -19.28 2.88
C ARG A 61 21.04 -18.74 3.11
N LYS A 62 21.17 -17.42 3.30
CA LYS A 62 22.46 -16.79 3.62
C LYS A 62 22.97 -17.20 5.00
N ASP A 63 22.08 -17.37 5.97
CA ASP A 63 22.43 -17.83 7.32
C ASP A 63 22.94 -19.27 7.32
N ARG A 64 22.28 -20.18 6.60
CA ARG A 64 22.74 -21.58 6.47
C ARG A 64 24.11 -21.68 5.81
N LYS A 65 24.41 -20.84 4.81
CA LYS A 65 25.71 -20.83 4.11
C LYS A 65 26.86 -20.26 4.96
N LYS A 66 26.59 -19.42 5.97
CA LYS A 66 27.63 -18.80 6.80
C LYS A 66 28.15 -19.67 7.95
N GLY A 67 27.60 -20.88 8.16
CA GLY A 67 28.11 -21.85 9.14
C GLY A 67 27.93 -21.37 10.59
N GLY A 68 26.87 -21.81 11.27
CA GLY A 68 26.53 -21.39 12.62
C GLY A 68 27.64 -21.62 13.65
N GLY A 69 28.32 -20.54 14.04
CA GLY A 69 29.04 -20.40 15.31
C GLY A 69 28.36 -19.32 16.17
N PRO A 70 28.46 -19.39 17.51
CA PRO A 70 27.72 -18.51 18.44
C PRO A 70 28.15 -17.03 18.47
N GLY A 71 28.87 -16.54 17.45
CA GLY A 71 29.24 -15.13 17.26
C GLY A 71 28.50 -14.55 16.06
N GLY A 72 27.37 -13.89 16.31
CA GLY A 72 26.40 -13.45 15.31
C GLY A 72 26.95 -12.51 14.24
N GLY A 73 26.88 -12.95 12.98
CA GLY A 73 26.79 -12.04 11.85
C GLY A 73 25.39 -11.41 11.86
N ALA A 74 25.33 -10.08 11.81
CA ALA A 74 24.08 -9.33 11.90
C ALA A 74 23.03 -9.86 10.91
N ARG A 75 21.93 -10.39 11.45
CA ARG A 75 20.70 -10.65 10.69
C ARG A 75 20.36 -9.39 9.94
N LYS A 76 20.18 -9.49 8.63
CA LYS A 76 19.60 -8.39 7.89
C LYS A 76 18.08 -8.52 7.98
N ASN A 77 17.55 -8.18 9.15
CA ASN A 77 16.10 -8.14 9.37
C ASN A 77 15.57 -6.94 8.59
N LEU A 78 14.96 -7.21 7.44
CA LEU A 78 14.10 -6.23 6.79
C LEU A 78 12.83 -6.11 7.62
N HIS A 79 12.40 -4.88 7.87
CA HIS A 79 11.10 -4.56 8.41
C HIS A 79 10.17 -4.23 7.25
N PHE A 80 9.06 -4.95 7.16
CA PHE A 80 8.06 -4.73 6.13
C PHE A 80 6.86 -4.00 6.72
N SER A 81 6.38 -2.98 6.01
CA SER A 81 5.15 -2.27 6.36
C SER A 81 4.28 -2.13 5.11
N VAL A 82 2.97 -2.33 5.24
CA VAL A 82 1.99 -2.08 4.19
C VAL A 82 0.99 -1.04 4.65
N TYR A 83 0.91 0.04 3.88
CA TYR A 83 -0.05 1.12 4.02
C TYR A 83 -1.09 1.01 2.90
N PHE A 84 -2.32 0.71 3.29
CA PHE A 84 -3.42 0.64 2.35
C PHE A 84 -3.97 2.03 2.02
N THR A 85 -4.18 2.30 0.74
CA THR A 85 -4.83 3.52 0.27
C THR A 85 -6.14 3.22 -0.48
N PRO A 86 -7.26 3.86 -0.13
CA PRO A 86 -7.41 4.81 0.98
C PRO A 86 -7.64 4.13 2.35
N ARG A 87 -8.00 2.84 2.36
CA ARG A 87 -8.31 2.08 3.57
C ARG A 87 -7.96 0.61 3.39
N LYS A 88 -7.84 -0.14 4.48
CA LYS A 88 -7.70 -1.59 4.45
C LYS A 88 -9.06 -2.26 4.30
N THR A 89 -9.03 -3.49 3.81
CA THR A 89 -10.22 -4.35 3.70
C THR A 89 -9.96 -5.65 4.43
N VAL A 90 -11.01 -6.20 5.07
CA VAL A 90 -10.94 -7.48 5.77
C VAL A 90 -10.45 -8.60 4.84
N ILE A 91 -10.84 -8.55 3.56
CA ILE A 91 -10.41 -9.51 2.54
C ILE A 91 -8.88 -9.45 2.35
N CYS A 92 -8.29 -8.26 2.28
CA CYS A 92 -6.84 -8.13 2.11
C CYS A 92 -6.07 -8.60 3.36
N GLU A 93 -6.52 -8.27 4.56
CA GLU A 93 -5.92 -8.79 5.80
C GLU A 93 -5.98 -10.32 5.84
N ARG A 94 -7.11 -10.90 5.43
CA ARG A 94 -7.27 -12.36 5.35
C ARG A 94 -6.34 -13.03 4.34
N ILE A 95 -6.14 -12.42 3.18
CA ILE A 95 -5.19 -12.94 2.18
C ILE A 95 -3.77 -12.93 2.74
N LEU A 96 -3.33 -11.85 3.39
CA LEU A 96 -2.01 -11.79 4.02
C LEU A 96 -1.86 -12.86 5.12
N GLU A 97 -2.92 -13.16 5.86
CA GLU A 97 -2.96 -14.23 6.86
C GLU A 97 -2.84 -15.62 6.21
N GLU A 98 -3.60 -15.88 5.14
CA GLU A 98 -3.61 -17.16 4.43
C GLU A 98 -2.28 -17.45 3.70
N GLU A 99 -1.64 -16.42 3.18
CA GLU A 99 -0.29 -16.48 2.60
C GLU A 99 0.80 -16.59 3.68
N GLY A 100 0.44 -16.46 4.97
CA GLY A 100 1.35 -16.64 6.10
C GLY A 100 2.29 -15.46 6.38
N VAL A 101 2.09 -14.32 5.73
CA VAL A 101 2.98 -13.14 5.82
C VAL A 101 2.49 -12.05 6.77
N LEU A 102 1.24 -12.14 7.25
CA LEU A 102 0.64 -11.10 8.10
C LEU A 102 1.48 -10.82 9.37
N GLY A 103 2.10 -11.84 9.95
CA GLY A 103 2.96 -11.69 11.14
C GLY A 103 4.30 -10.99 10.87
N SER A 104 4.72 -10.92 9.61
CA SER A 104 5.96 -10.28 9.17
C SER A 104 5.76 -8.82 8.71
N LEU A 105 4.51 -8.35 8.68
CA LEU A 105 4.11 -7.05 8.17
C LEU A 105 3.55 -6.17 9.30
N GLN A 106 3.99 -4.91 9.35
CA GLN A 106 3.19 -3.86 9.98
C GLN A 106 2.10 -3.43 9.00
N VAL A 107 0.84 -3.53 9.41
CA VAL A 107 -0.32 -3.19 8.56
C VAL A 107 -1.00 -1.93 9.06
N ASP A 108 -1.15 -0.93 8.20
CA ASP A 108 -1.83 0.32 8.51
C ASP A 108 -2.54 0.93 7.28
N GLU A 109 -3.20 2.05 7.47
CA GLU A 109 -3.91 2.80 6.43
C GLU A 109 -3.23 4.15 6.16
N TYR A 110 -3.18 4.55 4.89
CA TYR A 110 -2.85 5.90 4.49
C TYR A 110 -4.04 6.48 3.71
N PRO A 111 -4.93 7.23 4.38
CA PRO A 111 -6.19 7.71 3.81
C PRO A 111 -5.99 8.85 2.81
N LEU A 112 -5.45 8.52 1.64
CA LEU A 112 -5.35 9.40 0.49
C LEU A 112 -6.67 9.36 -0.29
N TRP A 113 -7.57 10.29 0.05
CA TRP A 113 -8.88 10.41 -0.60
C TRP A 113 -8.82 11.29 -1.85
N LEU A 114 -9.10 12.59 -1.72
CA LEU A 114 -9.07 13.54 -2.84
C LEU A 114 -7.66 14.08 -3.05
N ILE A 115 -7.18 13.94 -4.27
CA ILE A 115 -5.90 14.47 -4.74
C ILE A 115 -6.17 15.75 -5.54
N PRO A 116 -5.56 16.89 -5.18
CA PRO A 116 -5.67 18.10 -5.99
C PRO A 116 -4.90 17.91 -7.30
N PHE A 117 -5.62 18.01 -8.41
CA PHE A 117 -5.08 17.92 -9.76
C PHE A 117 -4.86 19.31 -10.35
N GLU A 118 -5.87 20.18 -10.23
CA GLU A 118 -5.83 21.61 -10.55
C GLU A 118 -6.47 22.41 -9.41
N GLU A 119 -6.55 23.75 -9.53
CA GLU A 119 -7.11 24.62 -8.48
C GLU A 119 -8.59 24.30 -8.18
N ASP A 120 -9.34 23.88 -9.18
CA ASP A 120 -10.77 23.55 -9.13
C ASP A 120 -11.06 22.09 -9.47
N VAL A 121 -10.03 21.25 -9.60
CA VAL A 121 -10.16 19.82 -9.94
C VAL A 121 -9.55 18.95 -8.85
N LEU A 122 -10.41 18.14 -8.22
CA LEU A 122 -10.02 17.09 -7.29
C LEU A 122 -10.32 15.72 -7.91
N SER A 123 -9.40 14.77 -7.78
CA SER A 123 -9.58 13.41 -8.27
C SER A 123 -9.47 12.38 -7.14
N LEU A 124 -10.18 11.27 -7.27
CA LEU A 124 -10.03 10.08 -6.44
C LEU A 124 -9.11 9.02 -7.07
N GLU A 125 -8.81 9.12 -8.37
CA GLU A 125 -7.98 8.15 -9.12
C GLU A 125 -8.40 6.68 -8.90
N LEU A 126 -9.72 6.43 -8.93
CA LEU A 126 -10.32 5.10 -8.77
C LEU A 126 -10.74 4.51 -10.14
N ASP A 127 -9.76 4.02 -10.88
CA ASP A 127 -9.92 3.57 -12.30
C ASP A 127 -10.99 2.48 -12.51
N SER A 128 -11.19 1.60 -11.52
CA SER A 128 -12.06 0.44 -11.63
C SER A 128 -13.53 0.70 -11.26
N VAL A 129 -13.83 1.83 -10.61
CA VAL A 129 -15.17 2.12 -10.05
C VAL A 129 -16.26 2.06 -11.09
N PHE A 130 -16.01 2.56 -12.30
CA PHE A 130 -17.01 2.52 -13.37
C PHE A 130 -17.38 1.08 -13.74
N HIS A 131 -16.38 0.21 -13.87
CA HIS A 131 -16.57 -1.20 -14.18
C HIS A 131 -17.28 -1.94 -13.03
N GLU A 132 -16.81 -1.74 -11.80
CA GLU A 132 -17.39 -2.32 -10.58
C GLU A 132 -18.89 -2.00 -10.48
N VAL A 133 -19.25 -0.71 -10.59
CA VAL A 133 -20.62 -0.24 -10.40
C VAL A 133 -21.52 -0.61 -11.58
N SER A 134 -21.05 -0.42 -12.81
CA SER A 134 -21.91 -0.53 -14.01
C SER A 134 -21.99 -1.94 -14.55
N VAL A 135 -20.93 -2.74 -14.41
CA VAL A 135 -20.83 -4.09 -14.96
C VAL A 135 -21.01 -5.13 -13.87
N GLU A 136 -20.22 -5.05 -12.80
CA GLU A 136 -20.19 -6.08 -11.75
C GLU A 136 -21.30 -5.91 -10.70
N ARG A 137 -21.96 -4.74 -10.69
CA ARG A 137 -22.94 -4.34 -9.67
C ARG A 137 -22.35 -4.36 -8.26
N ASP A 138 -21.04 -4.15 -8.16
CA ASP A 138 -20.35 -3.94 -6.89
C ASP A 138 -20.33 -2.44 -6.58
N PHE A 139 -20.94 -2.08 -5.47
CA PHE A 139 -21.04 -0.70 -4.99
C PHE A 139 -20.09 -0.42 -3.82
N SER A 140 -19.20 -1.36 -3.48
CA SER A 140 -18.29 -1.25 -2.33
C SER A 140 -17.39 -0.02 -2.42
N SER A 141 -16.96 0.35 -3.62
CA SER A 141 -16.12 1.52 -3.87
C SER A 141 -16.85 2.86 -3.75
N LEU A 142 -18.20 2.87 -3.76
CA LEU A 142 -18.96 4.09 -3.46
C LEU A 142 -18.77 4.55 -2.00
N TYR A 143 -18.40 3.64 -1.09
CA TYR A 143 -17.99 4.01 0.26
C TYR A 143 -16.78 4.96 0.24
N ASP A 144 -15.83 4.71 -0.66
CA ASP A 144 -14.60 5.53 -0.76
C ASP A 144 -14.93 6.92 -1.33
N VAL A 145 -15.85 6.99 -2.30
CA VAL A 145 -16.39 8.24 -2.83
C VAL A 145 -17.12 9.05 -1.74
N ALA A 146 -18.01 8.40 -0.99
CA ALA A 146 -18.74 9.05 0.10
C ALA A 146 -17.77 9.56 1.19
N SER A 147 -16.77 8.75 1.56
CA SER A 147 -15.76 9.10 2.54
C SER A 147 -14.95 10.31 2.10
N ALA A 148 -14.56 10.37 0.83
CA ALA A 148 -13.87 11.50 0.24
C ALA A 148 -14.68 12.80 0.32
N ILE A 149 -15.98 12.76 0.01
CA ILE A 149 -16.88 13.92 0.15
C ILE A 149 -16.97 14.36 1.61
N VAL A 150 -17.04 13.43 2.56
CA VAL A 150 -17.02 13.75 3.99
C VAL A 150 -15.72 14.41 4.40
N GLN A 151 -14.56 13.95 3.91
CA GLN A 151 -13.28 14.62 4.19
C GLN A 151 -13.22 16.02 3.60
N LEU A 152 -13.76 16.22 2.39
CA LEU A 152 -13.85 17.55 1.77
C LEU A 152 -14.66 18.50 2.65
N GLN A 153 -15.80 18.06 3.17
CA GLN A 153 -16.63 18.88 4.06
C GLN A 153 -15.93 19.28 5.37
N LYS A 154 -15.02 18.46 5.89
CA LYS A 154 -14.25 18.81 7.09
C LYS A 154 -13.30 19.98 6.85
N VAL A 155 -12.83 20.17 5.61
CA VAL A 155 -11.88 21.23 5.24
C VAL A 155 -12.60 22.46 4.70
N CYS A 156 -13.61 22.25 3.86
CA CYS A 156 -14.29 23.33 3.13
C CYS A 156 -15.62 23.77 3.76
N GLY A 157 -16.09 23.08 4.80
CA GLY A 157 -17.41 23.29 5.40
C GLY A 157 -18.47 22.35 4.83
N VAL A 158 -19.61 22.28 5.53
CA VAL A 158 -20.72 21.38 5.18
C VAL A 158 -21.33 21.77 3.83
N ILE A 159 -21.57 20.77 2.98
CA ILE A 159 -22.30 20.94 1.72
C ILE A 159 -23.79 21.11 2.08
N PRO A 160 -24.39 22.28 1.81
CA PRO A 160 -25.74 22.59 2.29
C PRO A 160 -26.83 21.84 1.51
N GLN A 161 -26.54 21.41 0.28
CA GLN A 161 -27.50 20.80 -0.63
C GLN A 161 -26.81 19.69 -1.42
N VAL A 162 -27.39 18.50 -1.37
CA VAL A 162 -26.92 17.32 -2.11
C VAL A 162 -27.99 16.94 -3.12
N GLU A 163 -27.64 17.03 -4.40
CA GLU A 163 -28.50 16.63 -5.52
C GLU A 163 -27.79 15.54 -6.32
N GLY A 164 -28.54 14.58 -6.83
CA GLY A 164 -28.01 13.47 -7.61
C GLY A 164 -28.85 13.21 -8.84
N LYS A 165 -28.20 12.83 -9.94
CA LYS A 165 -28.85 12.34 -11.15
C LYS A 165 -28.32 10.95 -11.46
N GLY A 166 -29.17 9.95 -11.31
CA GLY A 166 -29.02 8.60 -11.84
C GLY A 166 -30.22 8.29 -12.75
N GLU A 167 -30.15 7.20 -13.49
CA GLU A 167 -31.34 6.64 -14.17
C GLU A 167 -32.38 6.11 -13.16
#